data_AF-A0A966YA96-F1
#
_entry.id   AF-A0A966YA96-F1
#
_cell.length_a   1.000
_cell.length_b   1.000
_cell.length_c   1.000
_cell.angle_alpha   90.00
_cell.angle_beta   90.00
_cell.angle_gamma   90.00
#
_symmetry.space_group_name_H-M   'P 1'
#
loop_
_entity.id
_entity.type
_entity.pdbx_description
1 polymer ?
#
loop_
_entity_poly.entity_id
_entity_poly.type
_entity_poly.pdbx_seq_one_letter_code
_entity_poly.pdbx_strand_id
1 'polypeptide(L)'
;MSLPQLLFKARIEAAMPGIDVDFANRDRLAQIEVQLKRRYDLIPNLVETAKGYLAHERETLEAVIAARNEAATALQAASQSGVDAAAIKQLSGAEGVLGSALGKLNVVMEAYPDLKASQNMQQLSEEL
;
A
#
# COMPACT_ATOMS: atom_id res chain seq x y z
N MET A 1 44.46 -12.38 8.34
CA MET A 1 43.82 -11.53 9.38
C MET A 1 44.48 -11.90 10.71
N SER A 2 44.92 -10.93 11.51
CA SER A 2 45.65 -11.21 12.76
C SER A 2 44.71 -11.47 13.94
N LEU A 3 45.17 -12.22 14.94
CA LEU A 3 44.39 -12.55 16.15
C LEU A 3 43.76 -11.32 16.85
N PRO A 4 44.45 -10.16 16.95
CA PRO A 4 43.85 -8.93 17.47
C PRO A 4 42.67 -8.39 16.64
N GLN A 5 42.71 -8.55 15.31
CA GLN A 5 41.63 -8.13 14.42
C GLN A 5 40.40 -9.02 14.55
N LEU A 6 40.60 -10.32 14.78
CA LEU A 6 39.50 -11.27 15.05
C LEU A 6 38.80 -10.96 16.37
N LEU A 7 39.57 -10.69 17.43
CA LEU A 7 39.03 -10.39 18.76
C LEU A 7 38.29 -9.05 18.79
N PHE A 8 38.75 -8.06 18.03
CA PHE A 8 38.05 -6.78 17.87
C PHE A 8 36.72 -6.97 17.12
N LYS A 9 36.71 -7.73 16.01
CA LYS A 9 35.49 -8.04 15.26
C LYS A 9 34.47 -8.79 16.12
N ALA A 10 34.91 -9.84 16.84
CA ALA A 10 34.07 -10.62 17.72
C ALA A 10 33.52 -9.80 18.90
N ARG A 11 34.29 -8.83 19.40
CA ARG A 11 33.84 -7.93 20.48
C ARG A 11 32.81 -6.89 19.99
N ILE A 12 32.90 -6.44 18.74
CA ILE A 12 31.85 -5.59 18.15
C ILE A 12 30.57 -6.39 17.92
N GLU A 13 30.65 -7.61 17.38
CA GLU A 13 29.50 -8.52 17.22
C GLU A 13 28.83 -8.85 18.57
N ALA A 14 29.61 -9.05 19.63
CA ALA A 14 29.10 -9.35 20.97
C ALA A 14 28.59 -8.11 21.74
N ALA A 15 29.04 -6.90 21.39
CA ALA A 15 28.61 -5.64 22.03
C ALA A 15 27.37 -5.01 21.37
N MET A 16 26.96 -5.49 20.19
CA MET A 16 25.74 -5.08 19.49
C MET A 16 24.97 -6.31 18.94
N PRO A 17 24.48 -7.22 19.80
CA PRO A 17 23.58 -8.27 19.33
C PRO A 17 22.25 -7.62 18.94
N GLY A 18 21.96 -7.53 17.64
CA GLY A 18 20.65 -7.10 17.15
C GLY A 18 20.34 -5.60 17.29
N ILE A 19 21.26 -4.70 16.91
CA ILE A 19 20.79 -3.41 16.38
C ILE A 19 20.13 -3.75 15.03
N ASP A 20 18.86 -4.10 15.17
CA ASP A 20 18.16 -5.18 14.47
C ASP A 20 17.75 -4.74 13.06
N VAL A 21 18.23 -5.44 12.03
CA VAL A 21 17.70 -5.28 10.66
C VAL A 21 16.18 -5.44 10.65
N ASP A 22 15.65 -6.29 11.54
CA ASP A 22 14.22 -6.51 11.75
C ASP A 22 13.51 -5.28 12.34
N PHE A 23 14.16 -4.54 13.25
CA PHE A 23 13.65 -3.28 13.78
C PHE A 23 13.60 -2.21 12.67
N ALA A 24 14.67 -2.06 11.90
CA ALA A 24 14.70 -1.15 10.77
C ALA A 24 13.66 -1.50 9.68
N ASN A 25 13.42 -2.79 9.45
CA ASN A 25 12.39 -3.24 8.52
C ASN A 25 10.97 -3.00 9.04
N ARG A 26 10.74 -3.15 10.35
CA ARG A 26 9.46 -2.83 10.99
C ARG A 26 9.16 -1.34 10.94
N ASP A 27 10.15 -0.49 11.22
CA ASP A 27 10.01 0.96 11.12
C ASP A 27 9.67 1.39 9.68
N ARG A 28 10.35 0.80 8.70
CA ARG A 28 10.05 1.04 7.28
C ARG A 28 8.64 0.60 6.90
N LEU A 29 8.23 -0.60 7.33
CA LEU A 29 6.88 -1.10 7.08
C LEU A 29 5.83 -0.19 7.74
N ALA A 30 6.07 0.28 8.97
CA ALA A 30 5.16 1.18 9.67
C ALA A 30 5.01 2.53 8.93
N GLN A 31 6.09 3.08 8.37
CA GLN A 31 6.02 4.30 7.54
C GLN A 31 5.18 4.08 6.28
N ILE A 32 5.38 2.94 5.61
CA ILE A 32 4.61 2.55 4.41
C ILE A 32 3.14 2.33 4.78
N GLU A 33 2.88 1.63 5.88
CA GLU A 33 1.53 1.31 6.37
C GLU A 33 0.68 2.57 6.58
N VAL A 34 1.26 3.65 7.13
CA VAL A 34 0.57 4.92 7.29
C VAL A 34 0.11 5.48 5.93
N GLN A 35 0.95 5.39 4.90
CA GLN A 35 0.61 5.87 3.56
C GLN A 35 -0.47 5.00 2.91
N LEU A 36 -0.32 3.67 3.01
CA LEU A 36 -1.29 2.74 2.45
C LEU A 36 -2.67 2.88 3.10
N LYS A 37 -2.72 3.03 4.42
CA LYS A 37 -3.98 3.28 5.15
C LYS A 37 -4.67 4.55 4.66
N ARG A 38 -3.95 5.67 4.53
CA ARG A 38 -4.51 6.92 3.99
C ARG A 38 -5.11 6.69 2.61
N ARG A 39 -4.38 6.03 1.70
CA ARG A 39 -4.87 5.71 0.36
C ARG A 39 -6.14 4.86 0.41
N TYR A 40 -6.16 3.81 1.25
CA TYR A 40 -7.32 2.95 1.40
C TYR A 40 -8.54 3.66 2.00
N ASP A 41 -8.34 4.65 2.85
CA ASP A 41 -9.42 5.43 3.47
C ASP A 41 -10.05 6.43 2.49
N LEU A 42 -9.31 6.86 1.46
CA LEU A 42 -9.79 7.75 0.40
C LEU A 42 -10.57 7.03 -0.70
N ILE A 43 -10.26 5.76 -0.99
CA ILE A 43 -10.90 5.00 -2.08
C ILE A 43 -12.43 4.92 -1.97
N PRO A 44 -13.06 4.72 -0.80
CA PRO A 44 -14.51 4.76 -0.69
C PRO A 44 -15.09 6.09 -1.16
N ASN A 45 -14.49 7.22 -0.78
CA ASN A 45 -14.93 8.56 -1.20
C ASN A 45 -14.73 8.78 -2.71
N LEU A 46 -13.63 8.27 -3.27
CA LEU A 46 -13.38 8.27 -4.72
C LEU A 46 -14.50 7.52 -5.45
N VAL A 47 -14.83 6.32 -4.98
CA VAL A 47 -15.87 5.47 -5.58
C VAL A 47 -17.25 6.10 -5.44
N GLU A 48 -17.60 6.67 -4.29
CA GLU A 48 -18.89 7.37 -4.11
C GLU A 48 -19.01 8.59 -5.03
N THR A 49 -17.91 9.35 -5.20
CA THR A 49 -17.89 10.49 -6.13
C THR A 49 -18.08 10.02 -7.57
N ALA A 50 -17.39 8.94 -7.97
CA ALA A 50 -17.49 8.37 -9.31
C ALA A 50 -18.88 7.76 -9.58
N LYS A 51 -19.52 7.12 -8.59
CA LYS A 51 -20.87 6.51 -8.70
C LYS A 51 -21.92 7.49 -9.19
N GLY A 52 -21.84 8.76 -8.81
CA GLY A 52 -22.78 9.80 -9.25
C GLY A 52 -22.78 10.06 -10.76
N TYR A 53 -21.69 9.70 -11.44
CA TYR A 53 -21.49 9.94 -12.87
C TYR A 53 -21.43 8.63 -13.67
N LEU A 54 -20.90 7.56 -13.07
CA LEU A 54 -20.62 6.29 -13.71
C LEU A 54 -21.74 5.26 -13.52
N ALA A 55 -22.98 5.63 -13.85
CA ALA A 55 -24.18 4.81 -13.59
C ALA A 55 -24.15 3.41 -14.24
N HIS A 56 -23.41 3.24 -15.33
CA HIS A 56 -23.30 1.96 -16.07
C HIS A 56 -22.04 1.16 -15.75
N GLU A 57 -21.11 1.70 -14.97
CA GLU A 57 -19.78 1.11 -14.71
C GLU A 57 -19.70 0.45 -13.32
N ARG A 58 -20.81 -0.14 -12.87
CA ARG A 58 -20.92 -0.75 -11.54
C ARG A 58 -19.83 -1.78 -11.29
N GLU A 59 -19.55 -2.64 -12.28
CA GLU A 59 -18.53 -3.68 -12.18
C GLU A 59 -17.13 -3.08 -11.94
N THR A 60 -16.79 -2.00 -12.65
CA THR A 60 -15.54 -1.27 -12.47
C THR A 60 -15.40 -0.73 -11.04
N LEU A 61 -16.47 -0.12 -10.51
CA LEU A 61 -16.47 0.45 -9.16
C LEU A 61 -16.42 -0.62 -8.06
N GLU A 62 -17.13 -1.73 -8.25
CA GLU A 62 -17.09 -2.89 -7.35
C GLU A 62 -15.71 -3.54 -7.32
N ALA A 63 -15.05 -3.66 -8.48
CA ALA A 63 -13.70 -4.19 -8.57
C ALA A 63 -12.69 -3.34 -7.79
N VAL A 64 -12.83 -1.99 -7.81
CA VAL A 64 -11.98 -1.09 -7.02
C VAL A 64 -12.18 -1.31 -5.52
N ILE A 65 -13.42 -1.40 -5.06
CA ILE A 65 -13.73 -1.65 -3.63
C ILE A 65 -13.22 -3.03 -3.20
N ALA A 66 -13.42 -4.06 -4.02
CA ALA A 66 -12.94 -5.41 -3.73
C ALA A 66 -11.42 -5.45 -3.61
N ALA A 67 -10.71 -4.86 -4.58
CA ALA A 67 -9.25 -4.80 -4.57
C ALA A 67 -8.71 -3.99 -3.37
N ARG A 68 -9.38 -2.89 -3.00
CA ARG A 68 -9.05 -2.11 -1.80
C ARG A 68 -9.17 -2.96 -0.54
N ASN A 69 -10.24 -3.74 -0.43
CA ASN A 69 -10.47 -4.59 0.74
C ASN A 69 -9.42 -5.69 0.84
N GLU A 70 -9.06 -6.32 -0.28
CA GLU A 70 -7.99 -7.32 -0.34
C GLU A 70 -6.65 -6.71 0.10
N ALA A 71 -6.30 -5.53 -0.42
CA ALA A 71 -5.08 -4.82 -0.05
C ALA A 71 -5.05 -4.44 1.43
N ALA A 72 -6.17 -3.95 1.99
CA ALA A 72 -6.28 -3.63 3.40
C ALA A 72 -6.13 -4.87 4.31
N THR A 73 -6.71 -6.01 3.93
CA THR A 73 -6.55 -7.27 4.66
C THR A 73 -5.11 -7.77 4.59
N ALA A 74 -4.46 -7.70 3.42
CA ALA A 74 -3.06 -8.09 3.27
C ALA A 74 -2.11 -7.19 4.08
N LEU A 75 -2.40 -5.88 4.15
CA LEU A 75 -1.65 -4.95 4.98
C LEU A 75 -1.76 -5.30 6.46
N GLN A 76 -2.98 -5.59 6.93
CA GLN A 76 -3.20 -6.01 8.31
C GLN A 76 -2.39 -7.27 8.66
N ALA A 77 -2.33 -8.25 7.77
CA ALA A 77 -1.53 -9.46 7.95
C ALA A 77 -0.03 -9.14 7.99
N ALA A 78 0.47 -8.30 7.08
CA ALA A 78 1.87 -7.88 7.05
C ALA A 78 2.31 -7.13 8.31
N SER A 79 1.44 -6.30 8.88
CA SER A 79 1.71 -5.54 10.11
C SER A 79 1.74 -6.41 11.37
N GLN A 80 0.99 -7.52 11.40
CA GLN A 80 0.92 -8.41 12.57
C GLN A 80 2.03 -9.46 12.61
N SER A 81 2.51 -9.93 11.46
CA SER A 81 3.46 -11.05 11.38
C SER A 81 4.92 -10.66 11.68
N GLY A 82 5.23 -9.40 11.94
CA GLY A 82 6.60 -8.94 12.21
C GLY A 82 7.55 -9.16 11.02
N VAL A 83 7.29 -8.47 9.90
CA VAL A 83 8.07 -8.53 8.63
C VAL A 83 8.29 -9.97 8.15
N ASP A 84 7.19 -10.70 7.95
CA ASP A 84 7.20 -11.97 7.23
C ASP A 84 7.25 -11.71 5.72
N ALA A 85 8.27 -12.25 5.05
CA ALA A 85 8.44 -12.13 3.59
C ALA A 85 7.23 -12.65 2.81
N ALA A 86 6.53 -13.67 3.31
CA ALA A 86 5.31 -14.18 2.68
C ALA A 86 4.17 -13.15 2.76
N ALA A 87 3.97 -12.55 3.93
CA ALA A 87 2.96 -11.52 4.13
C ALA A 87 3.26 -10.24 3.32
N ILE A 88 4.53 -9.84 3.23
CA ILE A 88 4.96 -8.72 2.36
C ILE A 88 4.71 -9.04 0.88
N LYS A 89 4.97 -10.27 0.44
CA LYS A 89 4.67 -10.69 -0.93
C LYS A 89 3.17 -10.66 -1.23
N GLN A 90 2.34 -11.10 -0.28
CA GLN A 90 0.88 -11.03 -0.39
C GLN A 90 0.40 -9.58 -0.47
N LEU A 91 0.90 -8.70 0.41
CA LEU A 91 0.62 -7.27 0.36
C LEU A 91 1.00 -6.68 -1.00
N SER A 92 2.21 -6.94 -1.49
CA SER A 92 2.66 -6.46 -2.80
C SER A 92 1.77 -6.97 -3.94
N GLY A 93 1.26 -8.20 -3.86
CA GLY A 93 0.32 -8.75 -4.84
C GLY A 93 -1.01 -8.00 -4.82
N ALA A 94 -1.62 -7.85 -3.65
CA ALA A 94 -2.89 -7.15 -3.47
C ALA A 94 -2.80 -5.67 -3.88
N GLU A 95 -1.67 -5.02 -3.58
CA GLU A 95 -1.36 -3.67 -4.04
C GLU A 95 -1.32 -3.55 -5.57
N GLY A 96 -0.75 -4.55 -6.26
CA GLY A 96 -0.76 -4.61 -7.72
C GLY A 96 -2.16 -4.78 -8.31
N VAL A 97 -3.01 -5.58 -7.67
CA VAL A 97 -4.41 -5.75 -8.05
C VAL A 97 -5.18 -4.44 -7.89
N LEU A 98 -5.01 -3.75 -6.75
CA LEU A 98 -5.62 -2.45 -6.51
C LEU A 98 -5.14 -1.39 -7.51
N GLY A 99 -3.84 -1.29 -7.76
CA GLY A 99 -3.30 -0.38 -8.76
C GLY A 99 -3.86 -0.64 -10.16
N SER A 100 -4.06 -1.91 -10.52
CA SER A 100 -4.69 -2.29 -11.79
C SER A 100 -6.17 -1.89 -11.85
N ALA A 101 -6.92 -2.04 -10.76
CA ALA A 101 -8.32 -1.64 -10.68
C ALA A 101 -8.47 -0.10 -10.79
N LEU A 102 -7.63 0.66 -10.09
CA LEU A 102 -7.58 2.12 -10.18
C LEU A 102 -7.17 2.58 -11.59
N GLY A 103 -6.22 1.91 -12.21
CA GLY A 103 -5.84 2.18 -13.60
C GLY A 103 -7.00 2.00 -14.58
N LYS A 104 -7.80 0.93 -14.41
CA LYS A 104 -9.03 0.72 -15.21
C LYS A 104 -10.07 1.80 -14.96
N LEU A 105 -10.28 2.19 -13.70
CA LEU A 105 -11.18 3.30 -13.35
C LEU A 105 -10.75 4.59 -14.07
N ASN A 106 -9.45 4.92 -14.07
CA ASN A 106 -8.94 6.10 -14.78
C ASN A 106 -9.20 6.04 -16.29
N VAL A 107 -9.05 4.86 -16.91
CA VAL A 107 -9.39 4.69 -18.33
C VAL A 107 -10.88 4.91 -18.58
N VAL A 108 -11.74 4.36 -17.72
CA VAL A 108 -13.19 4.57 -17.81
C VAL A 108 -13.54 6.05 -17.66
N MET A 109 -12.90 6.78 -16.73
CA MET A 109 -13.12 8.20 -16.52
C MET A 109 -12.83 9.08 -17.75
N GLU A 110 -11.98 8.65 -18.69
CA GLU A 110 -11.74 9.40 -19.93
C GLU A 110 -13.01 9.54 -20.80
N ALA A 111 -13.96 8.61 -20.66
CA ALA A 111 -15.26 8.69 -21.31
C ALA A 111 -16.25 9.64 -20.61
N TYR A 112 -15.89 10.19 -19.43
CA TYR A 112 -16.77 11.02 -18.60
C TYR A 112 -16.11 12.37 -18.25
N PRO A 113 -16.12 13.34 -19.19
CA PRO A 113 -15.47 14.64 -19.01
C PRO A 113 -15.96 15.42 -17.78
N ASP A 114 -17.25 15.34 -17.45
CA ASP A 114 -17.84 16.03 -16.30
C ASP A 114 -17.30 15.49 -14.97
N LEU A 115 -17.13 14.17 -14.86
CA LEU A 115 -16.51 13.54 -13.70
C LEU A 115 -15.04 13.96 -13.58
N LYS A 116 -14.31 13.99 -14.70
CA LYS A 116 -12.90 14.40 -14.74
C LYS A 116 -12.72 15.89 -14.38
N ALA A 117 -13.70 16.72 -14.69
CA ALA A 117 -13.74 18.14 -14.34
C ALA A 117 -14.27 18.39 -12.91
N SER A 118 -14.81 17.38 -12.23
CA SER A 118 -15.30 17.52 -10.86
C SER A 118 -14.15 17.82 -9.91
N GLN A 119 -14.26 18.95 -9.21
CA GLN A 119 -13.23 19.41 -8.26
C GLN A 119 -12.99 18.39 -7.14
N ASN A 120 -14.04 17.74 -6.63
CA ASN A 120 -13.90 16.70 -5.60
C ASN A 120 -13.15 15.49 -6.14
N MET A 121 -13.40 15.11 -7.40
CA MET A 121 -12.72 13.98 -8.03
C MET A 121 -11.23 14.28 -8.27
N GLN A 122 -10.91 15.51 -8.68
CA GLN A 122 -9.53 15.97 -8.87
C GLN A 122 -8.76 15.93 -7.55
N GLN A 123 -9.33 16.49 -6.47
CA GLN A 123 -8.72 16.47 -5.13
C GLN A 123 -8.46 15.03 -4.65
N LEU A 124 -9.46 14.15 -4.72
CA LEU A 124 -9.30 12.76 -4.31
C LEU A 124 -8.26 12.02 -5.16
N SER A 125 -8.16 12.32 -6.45
CA SER A 125 -7.17 11.71 -7.34
C SER A 125 -5.75 12.23 -7.10
N GLU A 126 -5.59 13.46 -6.63
CA GLU A 126 -4.30 14.05 -6.26
C GLU A 126 -3.76 13.52 -4.92
N GLU A 127 -4.65 13.13 -4.01
CA GLU A 127 -4.29 12.57 -2.70
C GLU A 127 -3.98 11.06 -2.71
N LEU A 128 -4.33 10.36 -3.79
CA LEU A 128 -4.17 8.90 -3.96
C LEU A 128 -2.83 8.49 -4.59
#